data_AF-A0A7C6IRG3-F1
#
_entry.id   AF-A0A7C6IRG3-F1
#
_cell.length_a   1.000
_cell.length_b   1.000
_cell.length_c   1.000
_cell.angle_alpha   90.00
_cell.angle_beta   90.00
_cell.angle_gamma   90.00
#
_symmetry.space_group_name_H-M   'P 1'
#
loop_
_entity.id
_entity.type
_entity.pdbx_description
1 polymer ?
#
loop_
_entity_poly.entity_id
_entity_poly.type
_entity_poly.pdbx_seq_one_letter_code
_entity_poly.pdbx_strand_id
1 'polypeptide(L)' 'MRINNNVMALNAHRQLGMNQAGAAKSMEKLSSGFRINRAGDDAAGLAISEKMRGQIRGLKQASRNA' A
#
# COMPACT_ATOMS: atom_id res chain seq x y z
N MET A 1 -8.46 13.93 -39.73
CA MET A 1 -7.64 14.24 -38.54
C MET A 1 -8.32 15.38 -37.80
N ARG A 2 -8.89 15.18 -36.61
CA ARG A 2 -9.59 16.25 -35.86
C ARG A 2 -8.57 16.97 -34.97
N ILE A 3 -8.28 18.23 -35.28
CA ILE A 3 -7.28 19.06 -34.58
C ILE A 3 -7.64 19.30 -33.10
N ASN A 4 -8.92 19.22 -32.74
CA ASN A 4 -9.40 19.53 -31.38
C ASN A 4 -9.12 18.47 -30.31
N ASN A 5 -8.78 17.23 -30.69
CA ASN A 5 -8.52 16.19 -29.69
C ASN A 5 -7.25 15.40 -30.02
N ASN A 6 -6.26 15.48 -29.13
CA ASN A 6 -5.01 14.74 -29.25
C ASN A 6 -5.08 13.48 -28.37
N VAL A 7 -5.59 12.40 -28.97
CA VAL A 7 -5.75 11.10 -28.30
C VAL A 7 -4.41 10.53 -27.80
N MET A 8 -3.30 10.81 -28.50
CA MET A 8 -1.96 10.39 -28.07
C MET A 8 -1.52 11.12 -26.79
N ALA A 9 -1.74 12.43 -26.71
CA ALA A 9 -1.47 13.20 -25.50
C ALA A 9 -2.35 12.74 -24.33
N LEU A 10 -3.63 12.43 -24.56
CA LEU A 10 -4.52 11.88 -23.52
C LEU A 10 -4.06 10.49 -23.03
N ASN A 11 -3.55 9.65 -23.93
CA ASN A 11 -3.01 8.35 -23.54
C ASN A 11 -1.72 8.51 -22.71
N ALA A 12 -0.80 9.36 -23.15
CA ALA A 12 0.42 9.68 -22.42
C ALA A 12 0.11 10.25 -21.02
N HIS A 13 -0.87 11.15 -20.90
CA HIS A 13 -1.30 11.69 -19.61
C HIS A 13 -1.91 10.61 -18.70
N ARG A 14 -2.73 9.69 -19.23
CA ARG A 14 -3.24 8.55 -18.44
C ARG A 14 -2.11 7.65 -17.95
N GLN A 15 -1.15 7.31 -18.81
CA GLN A 15 0.00 6.50 -18.43
C GLN A 15 0.85 7.20 -17.36
N LEU A 16 1.07 8.51 -17.51
CA LEU A 16 1.77 9.32 -16.51
C LEU A 16 1.04 9.31 -15.16
N GLY A 17 -0.28 9.46 -15.17
CA GLY A 17 -1.09 9.39 -13.94
C GLY A 17 -0.98 8.03 -13.24
N MET A 18 -1.02 6.93 -14.00
CA MET A 18 -0.82 5.57 -13.44
C MET A 18 0.58 5.39 -12.86
N ASN A 19 1.61 5.87 -13.56
CA ASN A 19 3.00 5.79 -13.10
C ASN A 19 3.20 6.63 -11.83
N GLN A 20 2.61 7.83 -11.76
CA GLN A 20 2.68 8.70 -10.58
C GLN A 20 2.01 8.05 -9.37
N ALA A 21 0.83 7.43 -9.55
CA ALA A 21 0.15 6.70 -8.49
C ALA A 21 0.98 5.50 -7.99
N GLY A 22 1.60 4.76 -8.91
CA GLY A 22 2.52 3.66 -8.57
C GLY A 22 3.74 4.13 -7.78
N ALA A 23 4.38 5.22 -8.22
CA ALA A 23 5.53 5.82 -7.53
C ALA A 23 5.17 6.31 -6.12
N ALA A 24 4.03 6.98 -5.96
CA ALA A 24 3.54 7.43 -4.66
C ALA A 24 3.30 6.26 -3.69
N LYS A 25 2.71 5.16 -4.17
CA LYS A 25 2.49 3.94 -3.37
C LYS A 25 3.80 3.27 -2.96
N SER A 26 4.79 3.22 -3.86
CA SER A 26 6.12 2.71 -3.53
C SER A 26 6.81 3.58 -2.48
N MET A 27 6.70 4.90 -2.60
CA MET A 27 7.24 5.84 -1.61
C MET A 27 6.58 5.69 -0.23
N GLU A 28 5.26 5.46 -0.17
CA GLU A 28 4.54 5.18 1.07
C GLU A 28 5.09 3.92 1.77
N LYS A 29 5.34 2.84 1.02
CA LYS A 29 5.93 1.60 1.55
C LYS A 29 7.37 1.77 2.01
N LEU A 30 8.18 2.53 1.27
CA LEU A 30 9.55 2.84 1.67
C LEU A 30 9.60 3.69 2.94
N SER A 31 8.76 4.72 3.03
CA SER A 31 8.74 5.63 4.18
C SER A 31 8.21 4.98 5.46
N SER A 32 7.25 4.07 5.34
CA SER A 32 6.69 3.33 6.48
C SER A 32 7.55 2.14 6.90
N GLY A 33 8.36 1.59 5.99
CA GLY A 33 9.08 0.34 6.18
C GLY A 33 8.17 -0.90 6.20
N PHE A 34 6.86 -0.75 6.01
CA PHE A 34 5.91 -1.85 6.00
C PHE A 34 5.47 -2.18 4.57
N ARG A 35 5.38 -3.49 4.29
CA ARG A 35 4.88 -3.98 2.99
C ARG A 35 3.37 -3.71 2.81
N ILE A 36 2.61 -3.80 3.90
CA ILE A 36 1.15 -3.62 3.94
C ILE A 36 0.86 -2.42 4.84
N ASN A 37 0.43 -1.31 4.24
CA ASN A 37 0.07 -0.10 4.99
C ASN A 37 -1.44 0.08 5.13
N ARG A 38 -2.21 -0.45 4.18
CA ARG A 38 -3.67 -0.30 4.13
C ARG A 38 -4.32 -1.65 3.84
N ALA A 39 -5.58 -1.81 4.26
CA ALA A 39 -6.36 -3.01 3.96
C ALA A 39 -6.55 -3.24 2.44
N GLY A 40 -6.51 -2.17 1.63
CA GLY A 40 -6.55 -2.27 0.17
C GLY A 40 -5.27 -2.83 -0.48
N ASP A 41 -4.17 -2.93 0.26
CA ASP A 41 -2.94 -3.59 -0.24
C ASP A 41 -3.02 -5.10 -0.13
N ASP A 42 -3.48 -5.59 1.02
CA ASP A 42 -3.59 -7.01 1.36
C ASP A 42 -4.47 -7.15 2.62
N ALA A 43 -5.78 -7.31 2.43
CA ALA A 43 -6.73 -7.36 3.55
C ALA A 43 -6.48 -8.58 4.45
N ALA A 44 -6.20 -9.75 3.85
CA ALA A 44 -5.92 -10.98 4.57
C ALA A 44 -4.57 -10.90 5.31
N GLY A 45 -3.53 -10.42 4.64
CA GLY A 45 -2.22 -10.22 5.23
C GLY A 45 -2.25 -9.21 6.38
N LEU A 46 -3.02 -8.13 6.26
CA LEU A 46 -3.22 -7.16 7.34
C LEU A 46 -3.89 -7.82 8.55
N ALA A 47 -4.99 -8.55 8.33
CA ALA A 47 -5.71 -9.24 9.41
C ALA A 47 -4.83 -10.26 10.15
N ILE A 48 -4.03 -11.04 9.41
CA ILE A 48 -3.07 -11.98 9.99
C ILE A 48 -2.00 -11.24 10.78
N SER A 49 -1.45 -10.14 10.23
CA SER A 49 -0.41 -9.36 10.90
C SER A 49 -0.90 -8.76 12.23
N GLU A 50 -2.15 -8.30 12.29
CA GLU A 50 -2.76 -7.79 13.52
C GLU A 50 -3.05 -8.92 14.52
N LYS A 51 -3.52 -10.08 14.07
CA LYS A 51 -3.67 -11.27 14.91
C LYS A 51 -2.34 -11.65 15.56
N MET A 52 -1.25 -11.70 14.78
CA MET A 52 0.09 -12.00 15.28
C MET A 52 0.57 -10.92 16.26
N ARG A 53 0.36 -9.64 15.97
CA ARG A 53 0.68 -8.52 16.88
C ARG A 53 -0.06 -8.65 18.21
N GLY A 54 -1.32 -9.10 18.19
CA GLY A 54 -2.10 -9.45 19.37
C GLY A 54 -1.47 -10.60 20.17
N GLN A 55 -1.14 -11.71 19.50
CA GLN A 55 -0.49 -12.86 20.14
C GLN A 55 0.85 -12.50 20.78
N ILE A 56 1.70 -11.75 20.09
CA ILE A 56 3.00 -11.30 20.62
C ILE A 56 2.80 -10.45 21.88
N ARG A 57 1.84 -9.53 21.88
CA ARG A 57 1.52 -8.72 23.08
C ARG A 57 1.03 -9.59 24.23
N GLY A 58 0.15 -10.56 23.95
CA GLY A 58 -0.33 -11.52 24.95
C GLY A 58 0.79 -12.35 25.56
N LEU A 59 1.68 -12.91 24.74
CA LEU A 59 2.83 -13.69 25.18
C LEU A 59 3.81 -12.84 26.01
N LYS A 60 4.07 -11.59 25.60
CA LYS A 60 4.91 -10.65 26.38
C LYS A 60 4.30 -10.35 27.75
N GLN A 61 2.98 -10.20 27.84
CA GLN A 61 2.32 -10.00 29.13
C GLN A 61 2.40 -11.26 29.99
N ALA A 62 2.14 -12.43 29.42
CA ALA A 62 2.25 -13.71 30.13
C ALA A 62 3.66 -13.90 30.71
N SER A 63 4.71 -13.59 29.93
CA SER A 63 6.09 -13.64 30.39
C SER A 63 6.44 -12.63 31.48
N ARG A 64 5.73 -11.50 31.59
CA ARG A 64 5.92 -10.52 32.68
C ARG A 64 5.18 -10.90 33.95
N ASN A 65 4.12 -11.71 33.82
CA ASN A 65 3.29 -12.15 34.93
C ASN A 65 3.80 -13.45 35.57
N ALA A 66 4.74 -14.15 34.93
CA ALA A 66 5.44 -15.33 35.47
C ALA A 66 6.67 -14.90 36.27
#